data_AF-A0A7C1KF53-F1
#
_entry.id   AF-A0A7C1KF53-F1
#
_cell.length_a   1.000
_cell.length_b   1.000
_cell.length_c   1.000
_cell.angle_alpha   90.00
_cell.angle_beta   90.00
_cell.angle_gamma   90.00
#
_symmetry.space_group_name_H-M   'P 1'
#
loop_
_entity.id
_entity.type
_entity.pdbx_description
1 polymer ?
#
loop_
_entity_poly.entity_id
_entity_poly.type
_entity_poly.pdbx_seq_one_letter_code
_entity_poly.pdbx_strand_id
1 'polypeptide(L)' 'MTAMRSDVTCLICGRFLGIVENRNGQLRLVRAGTGGAVPRVSGGRLVCSRCGGRAILETSLDTVTAA' A
#
# COMPACT_ATOMS: atom_id res chain seq x y z
N MET A 1 19.94 3.46 4.10
CA MET A 1 18.97 2.49 3.53
C MET A 1 17.68 3.23 3.26
N THR A 2 17.29 3.40 2.00
CA THR A 2 16.09 4.18 1.64
C THR A 2 14.87 3.27 1.75
N ALA A 3 14.06 3.44 2.79
CA ALA A 3 12.76 2.78 2.88
C ALA A 3 11.74 3.67 2.18
N MET A 4 11.08 3.15 1.14
CA MET A 4 10.10 3.92 0.38
C MET A 4 8.70 3.58 0.89
N ARG A 5 8.00 4.56 1.43
CA ARG A 5 6.61 4.39 1.90
C ARG A 5 5.64 4.81 0.80
N SER A 6 4.54 4.08 0.70
CA SER A 6 3.51 4.32 -0.30
C SER A 6 2.14 4.10 0.30
N ASP A 7 1.26 5.05 0.05
CA ASP A 7 -0.15 4.94 0.39
C ASP A 7 -0.83 4.02 -0.61
N VAL A 8 -1.70 3.14 -0.11
CA VAL A 8 -2.44 2.18 -0.94
C VAL A 8 -3.89 2.58 -0.93
N THR A 9 -4.39 2.96 -2.09
CA THR A 9 -5.79 3.38 -2.28
C THR A 9 -6.46 2.49 -3.31
N CYS A 10 -7.71 2.11 -3.04
CA CYS A 10 -8.53 1.39 -4.00
C CYS A 10 -9.06 2.35 -5.06
N LEU A 11 -8.79 2.07 -6.34
CA LEU A 11 -9.28 2.90 -7.45
C LEU A 11 -10.79 2.78 -7.67
N ILE A 12 -11.40 1.69 -7.23
CA ILE A 12 -12.83 1.44 -7.47
C ILE A 12 -13.70 2.15 -6.44
N CYS A 13 -13.32 2.11 -5.16
CA CYS A 13 -14.13 2.68 -4.08
C CYS A 13 -13.49 3.89 -3.40
N GLY A 14 -12.34 4.37 -3.89
CA GLY A 14 -11.60 5.52 -3.36
C GLY A 14 -11.07 5.33 -1.94
N ARG A 15 -11.19 4.12 -1.36
CA ARG A 15 -10.87 3.89 0.04
C ARG A 15 -9.38 3.66 0.22
N PHE A 16 -8.84 4.34 1.22
CA PHE A 16 -7.52 4.08 1.76
C PHE A 16 -7.46 2.68 2.41
N LEU A 17 -6.51 1.85 1.95
CA LEU A 17 -6.33 0.47 2.39
C LEU A 17 -5.11 0.31 3.31
N GLY A 18 -4.22 1.28 3.35
CA GLY A 18 -3.06 1.25 4.25
C GLY A 18 -1.81 1.88 3.66
N ILE A 19 -0.71 1.79 4.41
CA ILE A 19 0.63 2.19 4.00
C ILE A 19 1.47 0.94 3.86
N VAL A 20 2.13 0.80 2.72
CA VAL A 20 3.16 -0.22 2.52
C VAL A 20 4.52 0.43 2.44
N GLU A 21 5.54 -0.33 2.81
CA GLU A 21 6.93 0.06 2.71
C GLU A 21 7.66 -0.93 1.83
N ASN A 22 8.39 -0.41 0.84
CA ASN A 22 9.27 -1.18 0.00
C ASN A 22 10.66 -1.22 0.65
N ARG A 23 11.07 -2.42 1.07
CA ARG A 23 12.44 -2.71 1.53
C ARG A 23 13.07 -3.67 0.53
N ASN A 24 14.03 -3.18 -0.27
CA ASN A 24 14.78 -4.00 -1.23
C ASN A 24 13.90 -4.80 -2.22
N GLY A 25 12.81 -4.21 -2.70
CA GLY A 25 11.86 -4.86 -3.63
C GLY A 25 10.76 -5.66 -2.93
N GLN A 26 10.80 -5.81 -1.60
CA GLN A 26 9.76 -6.46 -0.84
C GLN A 26 8.79 -5.43 -0.26
N LEU A 27 7.52 -5.52 -0.67
CA LEU A 27 6.42 -4.71 -0.14
C LEU A 27 5.94 -5.30 1.18
N ARG A 28 5.93 -4.49 2.24
CA ARG A 28 5.42 -4.86 3.56
C ARG A 28 4.36 -3.88 4.01
N LEU A 29 3.20 -4.37 4.44
CA LEU A 29 2.17 -3.52 5.06
C LEU A 29 2.68 -3.01 6.41
N VAL A 30 2.80 -1.68 6.55
CA VAL A 30 3.24 -1.00 7.77
C VAL A 30 2.05 -0.49 8.57
N ARG A 31 0.99 -0.08 7.87
CA ARG A 31 -0.25 0.39 8.48
C ARG A 31 -1.43 -0.11 7.69
N ALA A 32 -2.40 -0.74 8.35
CA ALA A 32 -3.67 -1.08 7.71
C ALA A 32 -4.59 0.15 7.65
N GLY A 33 -5.39 0.24 6.58
CA GLY A 33 -6.49 1.19 6.47
C GLY A 33 -7.59 0.87 7.49
N THR A 34 -8.40 1.88 7.81
CA THR A 34 -9.51 1.72 8.76
C THR A 34 -10.68 0.95 8.12
N GLY A 35 -11.44 0.23 8.95
CA GLY A 35 -12.66 -0.47 8.52
C GLY A 35 -12.45 -1.82 7.84
N GLY A 36 -11.39 -2.55 8.19
CA GLY A 36 -11.16 -3.95 7.75
C GLY A 36 -10.76 -4.11 6.28
N ALA A 37 -10.55 -3.00 5.57
CA ALA A 37 -10.08 -3.02 4.19
C ALA A 37 -8.54 -3.15 4.21
N VAL A 38 -8.03 -4.34 3.91
CA VAL A 38 -6.60 -4.64 3.87
C VAL A 38 -6.24 -5.02 2.44
N PRO A 39 -5.14 -4.50 1.88
CA PRO A 39 -4.73 -4.89 0.54
C PRO A 39 -4.21 -6.32 0.56
N ARG A 40 -4.78 -7.19 -0.27
CA ARG A 40 -4.26 -8.55 -0.47
C ARG A 40 -3.35 -8.58 -1.69
N VAL A 41 -2.24 -9.32 -1.59
CA VAL A 41 -1.38 -9.61 -2.73
C VAL A 41 -1.92 -10.85 -3.44
N SER A 42 -2.36 -10.71 -4.68
CA SER A 42 -2.79 -11.83 -5.53
C SER A 42 -2.14 -11.69 -6.90
N GLY A 43 -1.32 -12.67 -7.30
CA GLY A 43 -0.60 -12.64 -8.59
C GLY A 43 0.26 -11.39 -8.80
N GLY A 44 0.88 -10.87 -7.73
CA GLY A 44 1.68 -9.63 -7.78
C GLY A 44 0.88 -8.33 -7.83
N ARG A 45 -0.45 -8.38 -7.63
CA ARG A 45 -1.33 -7.20 -7.63
C ARG A 45 -1.92 -6.97 -6.25
N LEU A 46 -2.06 -5.71 -5.85
CA LEU A 46 -2.80 -5.33 -4.65
C LEU A 46 -4.30 -5.27 -4.95
N VAL A 47 -5.10 -5.92 -4.11
CA VAL A 47 -6.56 -6.00 -4.27
C VAL A 47 -7.26 -5.52 -3.00
N CYS A 48 -8.30 -4.72 -3.16
CA CYS A 48 -9.16 -4.28 -2.07
C CYS A 48 -10.04 -5.43 -1.59
N SER A 49 -9.90 -5.82 -0.32
CA SER A 49 -10.72 -6.89 0.30
C SER A 49 -12.22 -6.59 0.36
N ARG A 50 -12.62 -5.32 0.20
CA ARG A 50 -14.02 -4.89 0.34
C ARG A 50 -14.82 -4.93 -0.96
N CYS A 51 -14.26 -4.42 -2.05
CA CYS A 51 -14.96 -4.33 -3.34
C CYS A 51 -14.35 -5.23 -4.42
N GLY A 52 -13.29 -5.99 -4.12
CA GLY A 52 -12.56 -6.81 -5.09
C GLY A 52 -11.77 -6.00 -6.14
N GLY A 53 -11.80 -4.67 -6.03
CA GLY A 53 -11.16 -3.76 -6.98
C GLY A 53 -9.63 -3.80 -6.89
N ARG A 54 -8.97 -3.41 -7.98
CA ARG A 54 -7.51 -3.22 -8.00
C ARG A 54 -7.15 -2.01 -7.13
N ALA A 55 -6.14 -2.19 -6.29
CA ALA A 55 -5.51 -1.12 -5.54
C ALA A 55 -4.21 -0.72 -6.23
N ILE A 56 -3.90 0.57 -6.21
CA ILE A 56 -2.62 1.09 -6.69
C ILE A 56 -1.78 1.54 -5.51
N LEU A 57 -0.47 1.50 -5.70
CA LEU A 57 0.49 2.15 -4.81
C LEU A 57 0.66 3.59 -5.28
N GLU A 58 0.19 4.54 -4.48
CA GLU A 58 0.55 5.93 -4.64
C GLU A 58 1.86 6.14 -3.86
N THR A 59 2.93 6.27 -4.61
CA THR A 59 4.27 6.35 -4.04
C THR A 59 4.59 7.81 -3.77
N SER A 60 4.37 8.27 -2.54
CA SER A 60 4.92 9.54 -2.09
C SER A 60 6.43 9.37 -1.91
N LEU A 61 7.22 10.11 -2.69
CA LEU A 61 8.68 10.18 -2.58
C LEU A 61 9.08 10.99 -1.34
N ASP A 62 8.60 10.59 -0.17
CA ASP A 62 9.12 11.07 1.10
C ASP A 62 10.46 10.38 1.31
N THR A 63 11.53 11.05 0.86
CA THR A 63 12.89 10.59 1.06
C THR A 63 13.18 10.69 2.56
N VAL A 64 12.97 9.62 3.32
CA VAL A 64 13.39 9.57 4.72
C VAL A 64 14.90 9.39 4.73
N THR A 65 15.63 10.51 4.78
CA THR A 65 17.05 10.52 5.15
C THR A 65 17.15 10.04 6.59
N ALA A 66 17.52 8.77 6.77
CA ALA A 66 18.01 8.30 8.05
C ALA A 66 19.32 9.06 8.35
N ALA A 67 19.24 9.99 9.31
CA ALA A 67 20.41 10.63 9.94
C ALA A 67 21.07 9.65 10.92
#